data_AF-A0A0N4ZQG7-F1
#
_entry.id   AF-A0A0N4ZQG7-F1
#
_cell.length_a   1.000
_cell.length_b   1.000
_cell.length_c   1.000
_cell.angle_alpha   90.00
_cell.angle_beta   90.00
_cell.angle_gamma   90.00
#
_symmetry.space_group_name_H-M   'P 1'
#
loop_
_entity.id
_entity.type
_entity.pdbx_description
1 polymer ?
#
loop_
_entity_poly.entity_id
_entity_poly.type
_entity_poly.pdbx_seq_one_letter_code
_entity_poly.pdbx_strand_id
1 'polypeptide(L)'
;MKLYINKFYLKYLYDIIIIYILLLLFFNNTISANQCYSCSGLCHNEKCNCQMGSCESDYCYIERRPVEIPGVFRITKGCVKKPSRTQAGCDYDTLPDHIYCVCSGNFCNEAVAMRSMIRKNVTCKKCGEKNPNCDDTCVGHWCHEDSLTGISGCGYGPPSLPYFYKGPHLLFHRNRVCITMARGPLAKPRKHCICNSNMCNDFMRTYQLTYNNDYNTQNNYKTKYNNGQVSRSIYDNLPLYQCILCDVTSHDAKMTSNCKQNRCVGNYCTYGIHRVIGHDSNSMSGVLQRITERQGCINVTDHSQIQLGCNDKYTSVEQKISCACASNLCNIDVGSANNISMKYYFYFINYILLIILFLIVHYC
;
A
#
# COMPACT_ATOMS: atom_id res chain seq x y z
N MET A 1 63.43 8.88 27.61
CA MET A 1 62.40 9.89 27.93
C MET A 1 61.04 9.26 27.65
N LYS A 2 60.49 8.53 28.65
CA LYS A 2 59.18 7.87 28.52
C LYS A 2 58.11 8.95 28.53
N LEU A 3 57.39 9.08 27.41
CA LEU A 3 56.22 9.93 27.26
C LEU A 3 55.12 9.47 28.22
N TYR A 4 55.17 9.96 29.47
CA TYR A 4 54.05 9.99 30.40
C TYR A 4 53.04 11.03 29.91
N ILE A 5 52.47 10.81 28.73
CA ILE A 5 51.29 11.57 28.31
C ILE A 5 50.15 11.09 29.22
N ASN A 6 49.69 12.04 30.03
CA ASN A 6 48.78 11.91 31.15
C ASN A 6 47.54 11.04 30.83
N LYS A 7 47.38 9.92 31.54
CA LYS A 7 46.10 9.19 31.66
C LYS A 7 44.92 10.12 31.97
N PHE A 8 45.19 11.24 32.64
CA PHE A 8 44.21 12.27 32.95
C PHE A 8 43.63 12.96 31.70
N TYR A 9 44.47 13.26 30.71
CA TYR A 9 44.05 13.89 29.47
C TYR A 9 43.18 12.96 28.62
N LEU A 10 43.50 11.67 28.61
CA LEU A 10 42.73 10.65 27.90
C LEU A 10 41.30 10.51 28.47
N LYS A 11 41.17 10.51 29.80
CA LYS A 11 39.88 10.45 30.49
C LYS A 11 39.03 11.69 30.19
N TYR A 12 39.64 12.86 30.18
CA TYR A 12 38.93 14.11 29.90
C TYR A 12 38.41 14.19 28.46
N LEU A 13 39.20 13.71 27.49
CA LEU A 13 38.79 13.64 26.09
C LEU A 13 37.63 12.64 25.88
N TYR A 14 37.62 11.53 26.64
CA TYR A 14 36.55 10.54 26.63
C TYR A 14 35.21 11.11 27.14
N ASP A 15 35.23 11.82 28.26
CA ASP A 15 34.03 12.44 28.82
C ASP A 15 33.43 13.49 27.87
N ILE A 16 34.27 14.27 27.17
CA ILE A 16 33.83 15.24 26.15
C ILE A 16 33.17 14.54 24.95
N ILE A 17 33.73 13.44 24.46
CA ILE A 17 33.16 12.68 23.34
C ILE A 17 31.79 12.09 23.71
N ILE A 18 31.65 11.54 24.92
CA ILE A 18 30.36 11.02 25.41
C ILE A 18 29.32 12.14 25.49
N ILE A 19 29.68 13.28 26.07
CA ILE A 19 28.77 14.43 26.18
C ILE A 19 28.36 14.94 24.79
N TYR A 20 29.29 14.99 23.83
CA TYR A 20 28.99 15.38 22.46
C TYR A 20 28.04 14.40 21.75
N ILE A 21 28.22 13.08 21.95
CA ILE A 21 27.31 12.05 21.44
C ILE A 21 25.92 12.17 22.09
N LEU A 22 25.85 12.40 23.41
CA LEU A 22 24.58 12.61 24.12
C LEU A 22 23.87 13.89 23.65
N LEU A 23 24.60 14.97 23.40
CA LEU A 23 24.07 16.22 22.85
C LEU A 23 23.56 16.02 21.41
N LEU A 24 24.29 15.30 20.55
CA LEU A 24 23.83 14.95 19.21
C LEU A 24 22.55 14.09 19.22
N LEU A 25 22.42 13.18 20.20
CA LEU A 25 21.20 12.40 20.39
C LEU A 25 20.02 13.24 20.90
N PHE A 26 20.29 14.26 21.73
CA PHE A 26 19.27 15.16 22.25
C PHE A 26 18.78 16.19 21.21
N PHE A 27 19.68 16.79 20.43
CA PHE A 27 19.34 17.88 19.51
C PHE A 27 18.75 17.43 18.17
N ASN A 28 18.88 16.15 17.79
CA ASN A 28 18.32 15.65 16.52
C ASN A 28 16.81 15.34 16.56
N ASN A 29 16.11 15.60 17.68
CA ASN A 29 14.72 15.20 17.87
C ASN A 29 13.69 16.34 17.78
N THR A 30 14.02 17.51 17.24
CA THR A 30 12.99 18.49 16.87
C THR A 30 12.27 18.03 15.60
N ILE A 31 11.40 17.03 15.74
CA ILE A 31 10.49 16.61 14.68
C ILE A 31 9.43 17.72 14.54
N SER A 32 9.63 18.68 13.64
CA SER A 32 8.54 19.56 13.23
C SER A 32 7.58 18.74 12.38
N ALA A 33 6.52 18.23 12.97
CA ALA A 33 5.47 17.57 12.20
C ALA A 33 4.74 18.64 11.35
N ASN A 34 4.56 18.39 10.05
CA ASN A 34 3.78 19.30 9.22
C ASN A 34 2.31 19.22 9.64
N GLN A 35 1.62 20.37 9.64
CA GLN A 35 0.18 20.42 9.86
C GLN A 35 -0.55 20.30 8.51
N CYS A 36 -1.63 19.54 8.47
CA CYS A 36 -2.44 19.32 7.28
C CYS A 36 -3.90 19.68 7.53
N TYR A 37 -4.61 20.18 6.52
CA TYR A 37 -6.07 20.24 6.60
C TYR A 37 -6.65 18.83 6.65
N SER A 38 -7.64 18.63 7.51
CA SER A 38 -8.41 17.40 7.62
C SER A 38 -9.87 17.72 7.33
N CYS A 39 -10.54 16.95 6.47
CA CYS A 39 -11.99 17.05 6.23
C CYS A 39 -12.47 15.97 5.26
N SER A 40 -13.78 15.75 5.25
CA SER A 40 -14.47 14.95 4.24
C SER A 40 -15.81 15.61 3.92
N GLY A 41 -16.13 15.79 2.65
CA GLY A 41 -17.39 16.41 2.24
C GLY A 41 -17.76 16.10 0.80
N LEU A 42 -19.02 16.36 0.46
CA LEU A 42 -19.54 16.32 -0.90
C LEU A 42 -19.54 17.72 -1.51
N CYS A 43 -19.39 17.79 -2.83
CA CYS A 43 -19.49 19.04 -3.56
C CYS A 43 -20.00 18.85 -4.97
N HIS A 44 -20.59 19.91 -5.47
CA HIS A 44 -21.34 19.92 -6.73
C HIS A 44 -20.66 20.75 -7.83
N ASN A 45 -19.48 21.37 -7.58
CA ASN A 45 -18.80 22.27 -8.53
C ASN A 45 -17.27 22.46 -8.28
N GLU A 46 -16.57 23.14 -9.20
CA GLU A 46 -15.09 23.16 -9.34
C GLU A 46 -14.29 23.74 -8.17
N LYS A 47 -14.83 24.71 -7.41
CA LYS A 47 -14.16 25.26 -6.21
C LYS A 47 -14.41 24.38 -4.99
N CYS A 48 -14.27 23.08 -5.16
CA CYS A 48 -14.56 22.14 -4.11
C CYS A 48 -13.42 22.11 -3.09
N ASN A 49 -13.65 22.76 -1.96
CA ASN A 49 -12.72 22.82 -0.85
C ASN A 49 -13.45 22.54 0.46
N CYS A 50 -12.80 21.85 1.38
CA CYS A 50 -13.27 21.70 2.75
C CYS A 50 -12.11 22.02 3.70
N GLN A 51 -12.45 22.61 4.84
CA GLN A 51 -11.53 22.91 5.93
C GLN A 51 -12.28 22.62 7.23
N MET A 52 -12.01 21.48 7.87
CA MET A 52 -12.63 21.10 9.15
C MET A 52 -11.62 20.38 10.05
N GLY A 53 -10.80 21.16 10.74
CA GLY A 53 -9.78 20.66 11.64
C GLY A 53 -8.44 20.37 10.94
N SER A 54 -7.51 19.84 11.71
CA SER A 54 -6.14 19.58 11.30
C SER A 54 -5.64 18.24 11.82
N CYS A 55 -4.57 17.75 11.22
CA CYS A 55 -3.81 16.60 11.67
C CYS A 55 -2.32 16.84 11.43
N GLU A 56 -1.46 16.08 12.09
CA GLU A 56 -0.01 16.23 12.00
C GLU A 56 0.63 15.00 11.35
N SER A 57 1.45 15.21 10.32
CA SER A 57 2.20 14.18 9.61
C SER A 57 3.28 14.82 8.73
N ASP A 58 4.28 14.05 8.30
CA ASP A 58 5.28 14.54 7.33
C ASP A 58 4.65 14.90 5.97
N TYR A 59 3.56 14.22 5.61
CA TYR A 59 2.86 14.42 4.34
C TYR A 59 1.37 14.65 4.53
N CYS A 60 0.84 15.56 3.71
CA CYS A 60 -0.59 15.82 3.58
C CYS A 60 -1.11 15.22 2.26
N TYR A 61 -2.40 14.92 2.22
CA TYR A 61 -3.08 14.53 0.98
C TYR A 61 -4.38 15.29 0.77
N ILE A 62 -4.78 15.38 -0.50
CA ILE A 62 -6.12 15.77 -0.94
C ILE A 62 -6.57 14.80 -2.02
N GLU A 63 -7.80 14.31 -1.91
CA GLU A 63 -8.39 13.35 -2.82
C GLU A 63 -9.75 13.86 -3.29
N ARG A 64 -9.96 13.88 -4.61
CA ARG A 64 -11.24 14.15 -5.25
C ARG A 64 -11.73 12.88 -5.92
N ARG A 65 -12.84 12.33 -5.47
CA ARG A 65 -13.40 11.08 -5.99
C ARG A 65 -14.81 11.29 -6.54
N PRO A 66 -15.13 10.79 -7.74
CA PRO A 66 -16.51 10.84 -8.24
C PRO A 66 -17.42 9.97 -7.37
N VAL A 67 -18.67 10.39 -7.18
CA VAL A 67 -19.73 9.57 -6.57
C VAL A 67 -20.70 9.06 -7.65
N GLU A 68 -21.71 8.28 -7.25
CA GLU A 68 -22.71 7.73 -8.18
C GLU A 68 -23.51 8.82 -8.90
N ILE A 69 -23.68 9.99 -8.27
CA ILE A 69 -24.38 11.14 -8.85
C ILE A 69 -23.43 11.89 -9.80
N PRO A 70 -23.76 12.02 -11.09
CA PRO A 70 -22.94 12.76 -12.05
C PRO A 70 -22.70 14.20 -11.62
N GLY A 71 -21.46 14.70 -11.80
CA GLY A 71 -21.08 16.05 -11.43
C GLY A 71 -20.86 16.28 -9.93
N VAL A 72 -21.14 15.28 -9.08
CA VAL A 72 -20.89 15.35 -7.64
C VAL A 72 -19.59 14.63 -7.32
N PHE A 73 -18.77 15.25 -6.46
CA PHE A 73 -17.50 14.72 -6.02
C PHE A 73 -17.44 14.67 -4.49
N ARG A 74 -16.79 13.64 -3.97
CA ARG A 74 -16.34 13.62 -2.57
C ARG A 74 -14.91 14.14 -2.51
N ILE A 75 -14.69 15.21 -1.76
CA ILE A 75 -13.35 15.64 -1.37
C ILE A 75 -13.01 15.08 -0.01
N THR A 76 -11.82 14.53 0.12
CA THR A 76 -11.22 14.20 1.41
C THR A 76 -9.82 14.77 1.52
N LYS A 77 -9.51 15.34 2.68
CA LYS A 77 -8.20 15.86 3.03
C LYS A 77 -7.75 15.27 4.34
N GLY A 78 -6.45 15.07 4.47
CA GLY A 78 -5.89 14.63 5.74
C GLY A 78 -4.40 14.38 5.65
N CYS A 79 -3.96 13.50 6.52
CA CYS A 79 -2.56 13.15 6.71
C CYS A 79 -2.26 11.79 6.13
N VAL A 80 -1.03 11.60 5.69
CA VAL A 80 -0.53 10.31 5.24
C VAL A 80 0.87 10.07 5.78
N LYS A 81 1.12 8.87 6.31
CA LYS A 81 2.46 8.39 6.68
C LYS A 81 2.90 7.32 5.69
N LYS A 82 4.15 7.42 5.23
CA LYS A 82 4.74 6.54 4.21
C LYS A 82 3.82 6.44 2.98
N PRO A 83 3.57 7.55 2.26
CA PRO A 83 2.67 7.55 1.12
C PRO A 83 3.08 6.48 0.11
N SER A 84 2.07 5.81 -0.46
CA SER A 84 2.27 4.80 -1.51
C SER A 84 2.87 5.37 -2.81
N ARG A 85 2.88 6.70 -2.98
CA ARG A 85 3.50 7.39 -4.11
C ARG A 85 4.82 7.98 -3.64
N THR A 86 5.89 7.74 -4.39
CA THR A 86 7.25 8.23 -4.10
C THR A 86 7.43 9.72 -4.36
N GLN A 87 6.53 10.34 -5.13
CA GLN A 87 6.65 11.74 -5.55
C GLN A 87 5.44 12.57 -5.08
N ALA A 88 5.73 13.77 -4.59
CA ALA A 88 4.73 14.79 -4.32
C ALA A 88 4.16 15.36 -5.63
N GLY A 89 2.88 15.72 -5.61
CA GLY A 89 2.14 16.23 -6.75
C GLY A 89 0.74 15.63 -6.84
N CYS A 90 -0.05 16.17 -7.75
CA CYS A 90 -1.39 15.69 -8.09
C CYS A 90 -1.35 14.84 -9.34
N ASP A 91 -2.13 13.77 -9.34
CA ASP A 91 -2.31 12.92 -10.49
C ASP A 91 -3.67 12.21 -10.41
N TYR A 92 -4.13 11.67 -11.53
CA TYR A 92 -5.29 10.80 -11.54
C TYR A 92 -5.03 9.53 -10.71
N ASP A 93 -6.09 8.92 -10.18
CA ASP A 93 -6.03 7.64 -9.47
C ASP A 93 -7.09 6.70 -10.03
N THR A 94 -6.69 5.82 -10.94
CA THR A 94 -7.55 4.80 -11.59
C THR A 94 -8.60 5.37 -12.56
N LEU A 95 -9.35 6.41 -12.19
CA LEU A 95 -10.44 7.02 -12.97
C LEU A 95 -10.05 8.40 -13.50
N PRO A 96 -10.65 8.88 -14.61
CA PRO A 96 -10.30 10.17 -15.21
C PRO A 96 -10.71 11.36 -14.32
N ASP A 97 -11.73 11.19 -13.48
CA ASP A 97 -12.19 12.25 -12.58
C ASP A 97 -11.80 12.00 -11.12
N HIS A 98 -11.05 10.93 -10.84
CA HIS A 98 -10.50 10.65 -9.52
C HIS A 98 -9.08 11.22 -9.46
N ILE A 99 -8.89 12.25 -8.63
CA ILE A 99 -7.60 12.92 -8.44
C ILE A 99 -7.09 12.63 -7.04
N TYR A 100 -5.80 12.32 -6.92
CA TYR A 100 -5.12 12.15 -5.65
C TYR A 100 -3.81 12.94 -5.65
N CYS A 101 -3.63 13.77 -4.62
CA CYS A 101 -2.42 14.57 -4.45
C CYS A 101 -1.75 14.26 -3.12
N VAL A 102 -0.42 14.29 -3.13
CA VAL A 102 0.42 14.22 -1.92
C VAL A 102 1.36 15.41 -1.92
N CYS A 103 1.56 16.05 -0.78
CA CYS A 103 2.46 17.18 -0.62
C CYS A 103 3.15 17.15 0.76
N SER A 104 4.22 17.93 0.89
CA SER A 104 4.95 18.14 2.15
C SER A 104 4.97 19.64 2.46
N GLY A 105 4.96 19.98 3.74
CA GLY A 105 4.86 21.36 4.24
C GLY A 105 3.50 21.67 4.87
N ASN A 106 3.47 22.73 5.68
CA ASN A 106 2.29 23.13 6.43
C ASN A 106 1.14 23.53 5.49
N PHE A 107 -0.02 22.92 5.71
CA PHE A 107 -1.29 23.15 5.04
C PHE A 107 -1.22 23.07 3.51
N CYS A 108 -0.24 22.32 2.97
CA CYS A 108 0.01 22.23 1.53
C CYS A 108 -1.15 21.59 0.73
N ASN A 109 -2.09 20.92 1.41
CA ASN A 109 -3.27 20.29 0.82
C ASN A 109 -4.49 21.22 0.73
N GLU A 110 -4.26 22.54 0.60
CA GLU A 110 -5.32 23.53 0.47
C GLU A 110 -6.16 23.34 -0.80
N ALA A 111 -5.52 23.08 -1.95
CA ALA A 111 -6.22 22.94 -3.23
C ALA A 111 -5.65 21.79 -4.07
N VAL A 112 -6.45 21.29 -5.00
CA VAL A 112 -6.01 20.32 -6.01
C VAL A 112 -5.30 21.08 -7.11
N ALA A 113 -3.97 20.97 -7.18
CA ALA A 113 -3.16 21.57 -8.25
C ALA A 113 -2.60 20.47 -9.18
N MET A 114 -3.37 20.13 -10.21
CA MET A 114 -2.92 19.21 -11.27
C MET A 114 -1.69 19.76 -11.96
N ARG A 115 -0.61 18.97 -11.99
CA ARG A 115 0.54 19.26 -12.86
C ARG A 115 0.27 18.65 -14.22
N SER A 116 0.61 19.37 -15.29
CA SER A 116 0.56 18.81 -16.64
C SER A 116 1.53 17.62 -16.70
N MET A 117 0.98 16.42 -16.87
CA MET A 117 1.76 15.21 -17.09
C MET A 117 1.41 14.68 -18.47
N ILE A 118 2.38 14.73 -19.37
CA ILE A 118 2.25 14.12 -20.69
C ILE A 118 2.42 12.62 -20.51
N ARG A 119 1.35 11.86 -20.79
CA ARG A 119 1.38 10.40 -20.79
C ARG A 119 0.89 9.87 -22.12
N LYS A 120 1.43 8.70 -22.49
CA LYS A 120 1.03 8.00 -23.70
C LYS A 120 -0.41 7.50 -23.53
N ASN A 121 -1.23 7.75 -24.54
CA ASN A 121 -2.57 7.20 -24.63
C ASN A 121 -2.50 5.76 -25.16
N VAL A 122 -3.29 4.88 -24.55
CA VAL A 122 -3.49 3.50 -24.96
C VAL A 122 -4.99 3.22 -25.09
N THR A 123 -5.33 2.43 -26.09
CA THR A 123 -6.71 1.95 -26.29
C THR A 123 -6.87 0.61 -25.58
N CYS A 124 -7.91 0.46 -24.77
CA CYS A 124 -8.19 -0.75 -24.00
C CYS A 124 -9.62 -1.23 -24.23
N LYS A 125 -9.85 -2.52 -23.96
CA LYS A 125 -11.19 -3.10 -23.88
C LYS A 125 -11.89 -2.67 -22.59
N LYS A 126 -13.19 -2.36 -22.64
CA LYS A 126 -13.96 -1.83 -21.51
C LYS A 126 -15.21 -2.68 -21.23
N CYS A 127 -15.03 -3.82 -20.59
CA CYS A 127 -16.13 -4.72 -20.28
C CYS A 127 -16.52 -4.71 -18.81
N GLY A 128 -17.83 -4.71 -18.56
CA GLY A 128 -18.39 -4.86 -17.23
C GLY A 128 -18.52 -6.33 -16.83
N GLU A 129 -18.77 -6.57 -15.54
CA GLU A 129 -18.91 -7.92 -14.99
C GLU A 129 -20.06 -8.73 -15.62
N LYS A 130 -21.15 -8.05 -15.98
CA LYS A 130 -22.32 -8.67 -16.62
C LYS A 130 -22.07 -9.10 -18.07
N ASN A 131 -21.12 -8.45 -18.75
CA ASN A 131 -20.80 -8.73 -20.15
C ASN A 131 -19.27 -8.66 -20.36
N PRO A 132 -18.52 -9.69 -19.94
CA PRO A 132 -17.05 -9.69 -20.02
C PRO A 132 -16.51 -9.79 -21.45
N ASN A 133 -17.35 -10.20 -22.41
CA ASN A 133 -17.01 -10.35 -23.83
C ASN A 133 -17.67 -9.25 -24.70
N CYS A 134 -17.59 -8.01 -24.25
CA CYS A 134 -18.07 -6.84 -24.99
C CYS A 134 -17.05 -6.37 -26.04
N ASP A 135 -17.49 -5.51 -26.97
CA ASP A 135 -16.62 -4.83 -27.96
C ASP A 135 -16.34 -3.36 -27.58
N ASP A 136 -16.77 -2.93 -26.40
CA ASP A 136 -16.57 -1.57 -25.93
C ASP A 136 -15.08 -1.28 -25.70
N THR A 137 -14.67 -0.07 -26.08
CA THR A 137 -13.29 0.40 -25.90
C THR A 137 -13.24 1.70 -25.10
N CYS A 138 -12.07 1.97 -24.53
CA CYS A 138 -11.77 3.22 -23.86
C CYS A 138 -10.34 3.66 -24.17
N VAL A 139 -10.04 4.93 -23.91
CA VAL A 139 -8.69 5.50 -24.03
C VAL A 139 -8.23 5.95 -22.65
N GLY A 140 -7.07 5.48 -22.22
CA GLY A 140 -6.44 5.84 -20.94
C GLY A 140 -4.91 5.81 -21.04
N HIS A 141 -4.22 5.75 -19.91
CA HIS A 141 -2.75 5.66 -19.87
C HIS A 141 -2.23 4.23 -19.74
N TRP A 142 -3.06 3.32 -19.21
CA TRP A 142 -2.80 1.90 -19.07
C TRP A 142 -4.14 1.13 -19.09
N CYS A 143 -4.09 -0.17 -19.38
CA CYS A 143 -5.25 -1.05 -19.37
C CYS A 143 -5.24 -1.95 -18.13
N HIS A 144 -6.41 -2.39 -17.68
CA HIS A 144 -6.56 -3.35 -16.59
C HIS A 144 -7.59 -4.42 -16.89
N GLU A 145 -7.44 -5.55 -16.19
CA GLU A 145 -8.36 -6.70 -16.25
C GLU A 145 -8.37 -7.46 -14.93
N ASP A 146 -9.55 -7.97 -14.56
CA ASP A 146 -9.74 -8.99 -13.53
C ASP A 146 -10.09 -10.33 -14.18
N SER A 147 -9.27 -11.35 -13.94
CA SER A 147 -9.45 -12.65 -14.56
C SER A 147 -10.67 -13.44 -14.06
N LEU A 148 -11.20 -13.11 -12.87
CA LEU A 148 -12.31 -13.85 -12.29
C LEU A 148 -13.65 -13.30 -12.79
N THR A 149 -13.78 -11.98 -12.84
CA THR A 149 -15.02 -11.32 -13.25
C THR A 149 -15.03 -10.94 -14.72
N GLY A 150 -13.88 -10.99 -15.40
CA GLY A 150 -13.71 -10.51 -16.78
C GLY A 150 -13.91 -9.00 -16.91
N ILE A 151 -13.94 -8.26 -15.81
CA ILE A 151 -14.02 -6.80 -15.83
C ILE A 151 -12.73 -6.27 -16.44
N SER A 152 -12.84 -5.43 -17.46
CA SER A 152 -11.72 -4.81 -18.14
C SER A 152 -11.97 -3.32 -18.30
N GLY A 153 -10.89 -2.52 -18.34
CA GLY A 153 -11.04 -1.08 -18.53
C GLY A 153 -9.72 -0.34 -18.68
N CYS A 154 -9.85 0.99 -18.67
CA CYS A 154 -8.75 1.93 -18.75
C CYS A 154 -8.44 2.48 -17.37
N GLY A 155 -7.15 2.60 -17.10
CA GLY A 155 -6.62 3.33 -15.97
C GLY A 155 -6.07 4.69 -16.38
N TYR A 156 -6.29 5.66 -15.51
CA TYR A 156 -5.73 7.00 -15.61
C TYR A 156 -4.69 7.19 -14.51
N GLY A 157 -3.77 8.11 -14.73
CA GLY A 157 -2.70 8.34 -13.77
C GLY A 157 -1.53 7.34 -13.91
N PRO A 158 -0.69 7.22 -12.87
CA PRO A 158 0.34 6.19 -12.80
C PRO A 158 -0.33 4.81 -12.76
N PRO A 159 0.27 3.79 -13.38
CA PRO A 159 -0.23 2.42 -13.26
C PRO A 159 -0.34 2.02 -11.79
N SER A 160 -1.48 1.40 -11.47
CA SER A 160 -1.73 0.93 -10.11
C SER A 160 -2.37 -0.45 -10.12
N LEU A 161 -1.89 -1.28 -9.20
CA LEU A 161 -2.57 -2.50 -8.78
C LEU A 161 -3.00 -2.34 -7.32
N PRO A 162 -3.95 -3.17 -6.84
CA PRO A 162 -4.30 -3.19 -5.43
C PRO A 162 -3.05 -3.25 -4.52
N TYR A 163 -3.16 -2.59 -3.35
CA TYR A 163 -2.06 -2.42 -2.38
C TYR A 163 -0.90 -1.59 -2.97
N PHE A 164 0.32 -1.73 -2.44
CA PHE A 164 1.47 -0.83 -2.68
C PHE A 164 2.10 -0.89 -4.06
N TYR A 165 1.40 -1.44 -5.05
CA TYR A 165 1.81 -1.39 -6.44
C TYR A 165 1.32 -0.09 -7.06
N LYS A 166 1.89 1.04 -6.63
CA LYS A 166 1.55 2.36 -7.16
C LYS A 166 2.81 3.11 -7.53
N GLY A 167 2.97 3.42 -8.81
CA GLY A 167 4.07 4.27 -9.23
C GLY A 167 4.26 4.30 -10.74
N PRO A 168 4.87 5.36 -11.28
CA PRO A 168 5.15 5.47 -12.71
C PRO A 168 6.08 4.35 -13.19
N HIS A 169 6.87 3.77 -12.29
CA HIS A 169 7.85 2.72 -12.60
C HIS A 169 7.23 1.33 -12.82
N LEU A 170 5.97 1.11 -12.46
CA LEU A 170 5.36 -0.23 -12.47
C LEU A 170 5.30 -0.86 -13.87
N LEU A 171 5.21 -0.04 -14.93
CA LEU A 171 5.23 -0.48 -16.33
C LEU A 171 6.44 0.08 -17.10
N PHE A 172 7.48 0.51 -16.39
CA PHE A 172 8.66 1.13 -17.03
C PHE A 172 9.56 0.09 -17.71
N HIS A 173 9.79 -1.05 -17.06
CA HIS A 173 10.61 -2.14 -17.61
C HIS A 173 9.80 -3.26 -18.25
N ARG A 174 8.49 -3.28 -18.05
CA ARG A 174 7.60 -4.36 -18.48
C ARG A 174 6.29 -3.79 -18.99
N ASN A 175 5.79 -4.39 -20.07
CA ASN A 175 4.52 -3.97 -20.65
C ASN A 175 3.31 -4.57 -19.95
N ARG A 176 3.53 -5.50 -19.01
CA ARG A 176 2.47 -6.17 -18.26
C ARG A 176 2.94 -6.59 -16.87
N VAL A 177 2.10 -6.34 -15.88
CA VAL A 177 2.29 -6.80 -14.50
C VAL A 177 0.97 -7.35 -13.98
N CYS A 178 1.01 -8.50 -13.34
CA CYS A 178 -0.12 -9.10 -12.67
C CYS A 178 0.18 -9.37 -11.20
N ILE A 179 -0.85 -9.29 -10.38
CA ILE A 179 -0.87 -9.80 -9.02
C ILE A 179 -2.03 -10.77 -8.88
N THR A 180 -1.90 -11.73 -7.96
CA THR A 180 -3.00 -12.59 -7.58
C THR A 180 -3.16 -12.54 -6.07
N MET A 181 -4.38 -12.28 -5.62
CA MET A 181 -4.68 -11.92 -4.25
C MET A 181 -5.71 -12.85 -3.63
N ALA A 182 -5.42 -13.40 -2.46
CA ALA A 182 -6.39 -14.09 -1.63
C ALA A 182 -6.69 -13.22 -0.40
N ARG A 183 -7.96 -12.83 -0.20
CA ARG A 183 -8.39 -11.97 0.91
C ARG A 183 -9.73 -12.43 1.45
N GLY A 184 -9.76 -12.85 2.71
CA GLY A 184 -10.92 -13.52 3.30
C GLY A 184 -11.09 -14.98 2.82
N PRO A 185 -11.64 -15.87 3.65
CA PRO A 185 -11.63 -17.32 3.41
C PRO A 185 -12.68 -17.80 2.39
N LEU A 186 -13.63 -16.95 1.99
CA LEU A 186 -14.65 -17.28 0.98
C LEU A 186 -14.34 -16.65 -0.39
N ALA A 187 -13.38 -15.74 -0.47
CA ALA A 187 -13.04 -15.10 -1.73
C ALA A 187 -12.10 -16.01 -2.54
N LYS A 188 -12.52 -16.38 -3.75
CA LYS A 188 -11.62 -17.00 -4.74
C LYS A 188 -10.45 -16.04 -4.99
N PRO A 189 -9.19 -16.54 -5.07
CA PRO A 189 -8.06 -15.70 -5.41
C PRO A 189 -8.32 -14.92 -6.70
N ARG A 190 -8.19 -13.59 -6.67
CA ARG A 190 -8.43 -12.71 -7.82
C ARG A 190 -7.11 -12.33 -8.45
N LYS A 191 -6.97 -12.55 -9.76
CA LYS A 191 -5.81 -12.09 -10.53
C LYS A 191 -6.16 -10.78 -11.21
N HIS A 192 -5.42 -9.74 -10.82
CA HIS A 192 -5.52 -8.42 -11.43
C HIS A 192 -4.27 -8.18 -12.27
N CYS A 193 -4.48 -7.82 -13.53
CA CYS A 193 -3.40 -7.51 -14.45
C CYS A 193 -3.53 -6.07 -14.95
N ILE A 194 -2.39 -5.43 -15.19
CA ILE A 194 -2.28 -4.16 -15.87
C ILE A 194 -1.25 -4.24 -17.00
N CYS A 195 -1.40 -3.37 -18.00
CA CYS A 195 -0.50 -3.31 -19.14
C CYS A 195 -0.57 -1.95 -19.86
N ASN A 196 0.41 -1.65 -20.73
CA ASN A 196 0.58 -0.34 -21.39
C ASN A 196 0.62 -0.41 -22.93
N SER A 197 0.17 -1.51 -23.52
CA SER A 197 0.03 -1.64 -24.98
C SER A 197 -1.45 -1.64 -25.38
N ASN A 198 -1.75 -1.35 -26.65
CA ASN A 198 -3.13 -1.33 -27.12
C ASN A 198 -3.78 -2.72 -27.00
N MET A 199 -5.02 -2.76 -26.53
CA MET A 199 -5.86 -3.96 -26.39
C MET A 199 -5.21 -5.11 -25.62
N CYS A 200 -4.31 -4.80 -24.68
CA CYS A 200 -3.55 -5.80 -23.94
C CYS A 200 -4.34 -6.49 -22.81
N ASN A 201 -5.57 -6.04 -22.54
CA ASN A 201 -6.45 -6.51 -21.48
C ASN A 201 -7.58 -7.43 -21.99
N ASP A 202 -7.27 -8.29 -22.95
CA ASP A 202 -8.16 -9.36 -23.49
C ASP A 202 -7.69 -10.76 -23.05
N PHE A 203 -7.35 -10.93 -21.78
CA PHE A 203 -6.74 -12.16 -21.28
C PHE A 203 -7.73 -13.30 -21.09
N MET A 204 -8.99 -13.03 -20.70
CA MET A 204 -10.03 -14.05 -20.56
C MET A 204 -10.13 -14.94 -21.80
N ARG A 205 -10.06 -14.34 -23.00
CA ARG A 205 -10.07 -15.07 -24.27
C ARG A 205 -8.85 -15.97 -24.44
N THR A 206 -7.68 -15.51 -24.02
CA THR A 206 -6.43 -16.29 -24.11
C THR A 206 -6.42 -17.46 -23.12
N TYR A 207 -6.87 -17.24 -21.87
CA TYR A 207 -6.93 -18.28 -20.84
C TYR A 207 -7.92 -19.41 -21.21
N GLN A 208 -9.09 -19.06 -21.76
CA GLN A 208 -10.06 -20.05 -22.25
C GLN A 208 -9.51 -20.87 -23.42
N LEU A 209 -8.73 -20.26 -24.33
CA LEU A 209 -8.11 -20.95 -25.45
C LEU A 209 -7.02 -21.94 -25.00
N THR A 210 -6.21 -21.59 -23.99
CA THR A 210 -5.19 -22.51 -23.45
C THR A 210 -5.82 -23.66 -22.66
N TYR A 211 -6.85 -23.39 -21.85
CA TYR A 211 -7.50 -24.41 -21.01
C TYR A 211 -8.32 -25.42 -21.84
N ASN A 212 -8.91 -24.99 -22.96
CA ASN A 212 -9.63 -25.90 -23.86
C ASN A 212 -8.69 -26.81 -24.68
N ASN A 213 -7.44 -26.40 -24.94
CA ASN A 213 -6.46 -27.24 -25.63
C ASN A 213 -5.84 -28.31 -24.71
N ASP A 214 -5.72 -28.05 -23.41
CA ASP A 214 -5.22 -29.06 -22.45
C ASP A 214 -6.23 -30.17 -22.15
N TYR A 215 -7.54 -29.92 -22.34
CA TYR A 215 -8.58 -30.94 -22.14
C TYR A 215 -8.57 -32.07 -23.19
N ASN A 216 -7.90 -31.86 -24.33
CA ASN A 216 -7.77 -32.89 -25.37
C ASN A 216 -6.43 -33.64 -25.33
N THR A 217 -5.50 -33.30 -24.41
CA THR A 217 -4.12 -33.80 -24.53
C THR A 217 -3.43 -34.30 -23.26
N GLN A 218 -4.11 -34.51 -22.12
CA GLN A 218 -3.45 -35.21 -21.01
C GLN A 218 -4.40 -35.85 -19.98
N ASN A 219 -4.65 -37.15 -20.19
CA ASN A 219 -4.77 -38.09 -19.08
C ASN A 219 -3.48 -38.04 -18.24
N ASN A 220 -3.59 -38.08 -16.89
CA ASN A 220 -2.56 -38.46 -15.90
C ASN A 220 -1.76 -37.42 -15.09
N TYR A 221 -2.19 -36.17 -14.93
CA TYR A 221 -1.73 -35.35 -13.78
C TYR A 221 -2.87 -34.62 -13.10
N LYS A 222 -3.63 -35.35 -12.26
CA LYS A 222 -4.44 -34.74 -11.18
C LYS A 222 -3.48 -34.10 -10.17
N THR A 223 -2.98 -32.90 -10.46
CA THR A 223 -2.46 -32.02 -9.42
C THR A 223 -3.62 -31.70 -8.49
N LYS A 224 -3.56 -32.22 -7.26
CA LYS A 224 -4.40 -31.83 -6.13
C LYS A 224 -4.25 -30.32 -5.93
N TYR A 225 -5.05 -29.51 -6.63
CA TYR A 225 -5.28 -28.12 -6.30
C TYR A 225 -6.13 -28.08 -5.03
N ASN A 226 -5.44 -28.19 -3.89
CA ASN A 226 -6.05 -27.91 -2.60
C ASN A 226 -6.45 -26.42 -2.56
N ASN A 227 -7.69 -26.19 -2.15
CA ASN A 227 -8.31 -24.90 -1.85
C ASN A 227 -7.29 -23.85 -1.35
N GLY A 228 -7.13 -22.74 -2.08
CA GLY A 228 -6.42 -21.54 -1.62
C GLY A 228 -5.02 -21.29 -2.21
N GLN A 229 -4.54 -22.11 -3.16
CA GLN A 229 -3.26 -21.84 -3.82
C GLN A 229 -3.41 -20.85 -4.98
N VAL A 230 -2.79 -19.69 -4.78
CA VAL A 230 -2.66 -18.59 -5.73
C VAL A 230 -1.67 -19.02 -6.84
N SER A 231 -2.02 -18.87 -8.11
CA SER A 231 -1.17 -19.26 -9.25
C SER A 231 0.27 -18.74 -9.10
N ARG A 232 1.25 -19.60 -9.38
CA ARG A 232 2.69 -19.28 -9.24
C ARG A 232 3.06 -18.10 -10.15
N SER A 233 3.94 -17.25 -9.63
CA SER A 233 4.70 -16.26 -10.39
C SER A 233 5.51 -16.97 -11.50
N ILE A 234 5.64 -16.33 -12.67
CA ILE A 234 6.51 -16.80 -13.79
C ILE A 234 7.99 -16.85 -13.36
N TYR A 235 8.35 -16.17 -12.26
CA TYR A 235 9.65 -16.26 -11.63
C TYR A 235 9.60 -17.27 -10.46
N ASP A 236 10.14 -18.46 -10.70
CA ASP A 236 10.15 -19.61 -9.79
C ASP A 236 11.04 -19.45 -8.54
N ASN A 237 11.74 -18.31 -8.37
CA ASN A 237 12.75 -18.13 -7.31
C ASN A 237 12.33 -17.20 -6.15
N LEU A 238 11.09 -16.70 -6.13
CA LEU A 238 10.64 -15.85 -5.02
C LEU A 238 10.22 -16.72 -3.82
N PRO A 239 10.66 -16.39 -2.59
CA PRO A 239 10.25 -17.12 -1.41
C PRO A 239 8.73 -17.04 -1.24
N LEU A 240 8.17 -18.14 -0.73
CA LEU A 240 6.76 -18.23 -0.36
C LEU A 240 6.65 -18.16 1.16
N TYR A 241 5.74 -17.32 1.63
CA TYR A 241 5.43 -17.17 3.04
C TYR A 241 4.01 -17.67 3.33
N GLN A 242 3.86 -18.26 4.51
CA GLN A 242 2.57 -18.63 5.06
C GLN A 242 1.98 -17.42 5.78
N CYS A 243 0.82 -16.94 5.33
CA CYS A 243 0.15 -15.74 5.83
C CYS A 243 -1.17 -16.09 6.51
N ILE A 244 -1.69 -15.18 7.34
CA ILE A 244 -3.04 -15.29 7.88
C ILE A 244 -4.07 -14.87 6.82
N LEU A 245 -5.18 -15.61 6.74
CA LEU A 245 -6.32 -15.32 5.89
C LEU A 245 -7.59 -15.19 6.74
N CYS A 246 -7.95 -13.95 7.07
CA CYS A 246 -9.17 -13.64 7.81
C CYS A 246 -9.78 -12.32 7.34
N ASP A 247 -11.09 -12.18 7.53
CA ASP A 247 -11.81 -10.91 7.45
C ASP A 247 -12.57 -10.74 8.78
N VAL A 248 -12.36 -9.61 9.45
CA VAL A 248 -13.01 -9.26 10.72
C VAL A 248 -13.70 -7.92 10.53
N THR A 249 -14.99 -7.86 10.84
CA THR A 249 -15.73 -6.60 10.82
C THR A 249 -16.42 -6.39 12.16
N SER A 250 -16.23 -5.22 12.75
CA SER A 250 -16.91 -4.81 13.99
C SER A 250 -17.82 -3.61 13.73
N HIS A 251 -19.01 -3.66 14.32
CA HIS A 251 -20.02 -2.60 14.30
C HIS A 251 -20.69 -2.54 15.67
N ASP A 252 -20.60 -1.40 16.36
CA ASP A 252 -21.25 -1.12 17.67
C ASP A 252 -21.27 -2.33 18.62
N ALA A 253 -20.08 -2.80 18.99
CA ALA A 253 -19.81 -3.96 19.86
C ALA A 253 -20.09 -5.36 19.27
N LYS A 254 -20.72 -5.49 18.10
CA LYS A 254 -20.82 -6.79 17.40
C LYS A 254 -19.58 -7.01 16.54
N MET A 255 -18.84 -8.08 16.80
CA MET A 255 -17.70 -8.50 15.99
C MET A 255 -18.08 -9.75 15.18
N THR A 256 -17.92 -9.69 13.87
CA THR A 256 -18.03 -10.84 12.97
C THR A 256 -16.65 -11.15 12.44
N SER A 257 -16.21 -12.40 12.58
CA SER A 257 -14.94 -12.86 12.04
C SER A 257 -15.18 -14.04 11.12
N ASN A 258 -14.49 -14.05 9.99
CA ASN A 258 -14.51 -15.13 9.04
C ASN A 258 -13.07 -15.55 8.75
N CYS A 259 -12.63 -16.62 9.42
CA CYS A 259 -11.26 -17.14 9.27
C CYS A 259 -11.22 -18.65 8.96
N LYS A 260 -12.25 -19.24 8.33
CA LYS A 260 -12.44 -20.71 8.19
C LYS A 260 -11.22 -21.51 7.66
N GLN A 261 -10.38 -20.93 6.81
CA GLN A 261 -9.15 -21.58 6.30
C GLN A 261 -7.86 -21.02 6.92
N ASN A 262 -7.96 -19.94 7.70
CA ASN A 262 -6.96 -19.22 8.51
C ASN A 262 -5.62 -18.85 7.87
N ARG A 263 -5.23 -19.49 6.77
CA ARG A 263 -3.91 -19.41 6.19
C ARG A 263 -4.00 -19.41 4.68
N CYS A 264 -3.05 -18.71 4.07
CA CYS A 264 -2.78 -18.82 2.66
C CYS A 264 -1.27 -18.69 2.40
N VAL A 265 -0.83 -19.03 1.20
CA VAL A 265 0.59 -19.01 0.85
C VAL A 265 0.78 -18.07 -0.34
N GLY A 266 1.72 -17.14 -0.21
CA GLY A 266 2.12 -16.29 -1.32
C GLY A 266 3.47 -15.61 -1.13
N ASN A 267 3.89 -14.82 -2.12
CA ASN A 267 5.19 -14.13 -2.06
C ASN A 267 5.25 -13.07 -0.97
N TYR A 268 4.09 -12.51 -0.58
CA TYR A 268 3.98 -11.54 0.51
C TYR A 268 2.67 -11.71 1.27
N CYS A 269 2.68 -11.29 2.53
CA CYS A 269 1.47 -11.20 3.33
C CYS A 269 0.94 -9.77 3.31
N THR A 270 -0.39 -9.64 3.34
CA THR A 270 -1.08 -8.36 3.36
C THR A 270 -1.94 -8.21 4.60
N TYR A 271 -1.97 -6.99 5.13
CA TYR A 271 -2.85 -6.57 6.21
C TYR A 271 -3.54 -5.28 5.77
N GLY A 272 -4.81 -5.11 6.11
CA GLY A 272 -5.47 -3.84 5.89
C GLY A 272 -6.56 -3.60 6.89
N ILE A 273 -6.61 -2.37 7.38
CA ILE A 273 -7.64 -1.89 8.30
C ILE A 273 -8.32 -0.66 7.69
N HIS A 274 -9.62 -0.57 7.89
CA HIS A 274 -10.40 0.60 7.57
C HIS A 274 -11.33 0.89 8.74
N ARG A 275 -11.11 2.04 9.37
CA ARG A 275 -11.86 2.56 10.50
C ARG A 275 -12.64 3.78 10.04
N VAL A 276 -13.94 3.79 10.29
CA VAL A 276 -14.81 4.93 10.04
C VAL A 276 -15.53 5.29 11.33
N ILE A 277 -15.49 6.56 11.68
CA ILE A 277 -16.15 7.17 12.83
C ILE A 277 -17.28 8.03 12.27
N GLY A 278 -18.52 7.60 12.51
CA GLY A 278 -19.73 8.33 12.13
C GLY A 278 -20.38 8.96 13.34
N HIS A 279 -20.90 10.17 13.16
CA HIS A 279 -21.86 10.77 14.09
C HIS A 279 -23.26 10.60 13.50
N ASP A 280 -24.11 9.85 14.17
CA ASP A 280 -25.53 9.73 13.79
C ASP A 280 -26.31 10.88 14.44
N SER A 281 -26.89 11.76 13.63
CA SER A 281 -27.65 12.92 14.11
C SER A 281 -28.97 12.53 14.79
N ASN A 282 -29.43 11.29 14.64
CA ASN A 282 -30.68 10.79 15.22
C ASN A 282 -30.51 10.03 16.53
N SER A 283 -29.27 9.81 17.01
CA SER A 283 -29.01 9.12 18.27
C SER A 283 -28.44 10.11 19.30
N MET A 284 -29.14 10.28 20.43
CA MET A 284 -28.66 11.08 21.57
C MET A 284 -27.44 10.48 22.27
N SER A 285 -26.99 9.28 21.89
CA SER A 285 -25.87 8.59 22.54
C SER A 285 -25.25 7.54 21.59
N GLY A 286 -24.23 7.92 20.83
CA GLY A 286 -23.44 6.92 20.10
C GLY A 286 -22.57 7.51 18.98
N VAL A 287 -21.25 7.44 19.17
CA VAL A 287 -20.31 7.49 18.05
C VAL A 287 -20.35 6.13 17.38
N LEU A 288 -20.83 6.04 16.14
CA LEU A 288 -20.85 4.81 15.36
C LEU A 288 -19.42 4.52 14.90
N GLN A 289 -18.80 3.47 15.43
CA GLN A 289 -17.46 3.06 15.02
C GLN A 289 -17.53 1.74 14.27
N ARG A 290 -17.17 1.80 12.99
CA ARG A 290 -17.02 0.60 12.14
C ARG A 290 -15.54 0.35 11.89
N ILE A 291 -15.08 -0.85 12.24
CA ILE A 291 -13.72 -1.32 11.95
C ILE A 291 -13.83 -2.53 11.04
N THR A 292 -13.07 -2.51 9.94
CA THR A 292 -12.91 -3.67 9.07
C THR A 292 -11.43 -3.99 8.94
N GLU A 293 -11.05 -5.19 9.34
CA GLU A 293 -9.71 -5.75 9.26
C GLU A 293 -9.71 -6.91 8.28
N ARG A 294 -8.72 -6.95 7.41
CA ARG A 294 -8.63 -8.03 6.44
C ARG A 294 -7.18 -8.40 6.19
N GLN A 295 -6.91 -9.68 6.40
CA GLN A 295 -5.62 -10.33 6.21
C GLN A 295 -5.67 -11.22 4.96
N GLY A 296 -4.53 -11.35 4.29
CA GLY A 296 -4.41 -12.22 3.13
C GLY A 296 -2.99 -12.35 2.62
N CYS A 297 -2.83 -12.94 1.44
CA CYS A 297 -1.55 -13.09 0.76
C CYS A 297 -1.66 -12.65 -0.70
N ILE A 298 -0.50 -12.31 -1.26
CA ILE A 298 -0.37 -11.82 -2.62
C ILE A 298 0.80 -12.53 -3.32
N ASN A 299 0.54 -12.99 -4.54
CA ASN A 299 1.56 -13.38 -5.50
C ASN A 299 1.73 -12.30 -6.53
N VAL A 300 2.97 -12.09 -6.94
CA VAL A 300 3.35 -10.93 -7.75
C VAL A 300 4.23 -11.40 -8.89
N THR A 301 4.03 -10.82 -10.07
CA THR A 301 4.89 -11.12 -11.23
C THR A 301 6.18 -10.31 -11.24
N ASP A 302 6.22 -9.19 -10.50
CA ASP A 302 7.39 -8.33 -10.34
C ASP A 302 7.52 -7.93 -8.86
N HIS A 303 8.60 -8.36 -8.22
CA HIS A 303 8.87 -8.08 -6.82
C HIS A 303 9.58 -6.73 -6.60
N SER A 304 10.20 -6.16 -7.65
CA SER A 304 11.01 -4.95 -7.53
C SER A 304 10.20 -3.71 -7.13
N GLN A 305 8.89 -3.76 -7.35
CA GLN A 305 7.97 -2.64 -7.15
C GLN A 305 7.10 -2.79 -5.89
N ILE A 306 7.32 -3.82 -5.07
CA ILE A 306 6.55 -3.97 -3.83
C ILE A 306 7.13 -3.09 -2.72
N GLN A 307 6.33 -2.14 -2.23
CA GLN A 307 6.67 -1.41 -1.02
C GLN A 307 6.26 -2.25 0.19
N LEU A 308 7.25 -2.67 0.99
CA LEU A 308 6.99 -3.27 2.30
C LEU A 308 6.62 -2.19 3.32
N GLY A 309 5.98 -2.60 4.41
CA GLY A 309 5.53 -1.73 5.49
C GLY A 309 4.07 -1.33 5.38
N CYS A 310 3.69 -0.32 6.17
CA CYS A 310 2.33 0.21 6.22
C CYS A 310 2.25 1.63 5.66
N ASN A 311 1.28 1.87 4.77
CA ASN A 311 0.82 3.20 4.38
C ASN A 311 -0.40 3.50 5.25
N ASP A 312 -0.33 4.58 6.03
CA ASP A 312 -1.36 4.99 6.98
C ASP A 312 -1.92 6.34 6.54
N LYS A 313 -3.16 6.32 6.06
CA LYS A 313 -3.90 7.49 5.58
C LYS A 313 -5.02 7.76 6.57
N TYR A 314 -5.07 8.98 7.12
CA TYR A 314 -6.07 9.32 8.12
C TYR A 314 -6.59 10.75 8.00
N THR A 315 -7.82 10.91 8.46
CA THR A 315 -8.54 12.16 8.67
C THR A 315 -9.05 12.20 10.11
N SER A 316 -9.85 13.21 10.45
CA SER A 316 -10.54 13.28 11.74
C SER A 316 -11.59 12.19 11.94
N VAL A 317 -12.12 11.61 10.85
CA VAL A 317 -13.27 10.68 10.89
C VAL A 317 -12.98 9.31 10.28
N GLU A 318 -11.89 9.17 9.53
CA GLU A 318 -11.59 7.96 8.76
C GLU A 318 -10.09 7.67 8.82
N GLN A 319 -9.73 6.41 9.10
CA GLN A 319 -8.36 5.91 9.04
C GLN A 319 -8.31 4.66 8.16
N LYS A 320 -7.31 4.60 7.29
CA LYS A 320 -7.06 3.49 6.39
C LYS A 320 -5.57 3.13 6.43
N ILE A 321 -5.28 1.94 6.95
CA ILE A 321 -3.94 1.36 6.92
C ILE A 321 -3.95 0.20 5.95
N SER A 322 -2.97 0.17 5.07
CA SER A 322 -2.67 -1.00 4.23
C SER A 322 -1.23 -1.37 4.49
N CYS A 323 -0.91 -2.65 4.61
CA CYS A 323 0.45 -3.15 4.86
C CYS A 323 0.80 -4.35 3.99
N ALA A 324 2.09 -4.45 3.63
CA ALA A 324 2.68 -5.61 2.97
C ALA A 324 3.99 -6.00 3.69
N CYS A 325 4.18 -7.29 3.93
CA CYS A 325 5.33 -7.79 4.68
C CYS A 325 5.83 -9.13 4.12
N ALA A 326 7.11 -9.42 4.37
CA ALA A 326 7.85 -10.56 3.84
C ALA A 326 8.39 -11.44 4.98
N SER A 327 7.51 -12.24 5.58
CA SER A 327 7.85 -13.27 6.57
C SER A 327 6.62 -14.13 6.83
N ASN A 328 6.82 -15.34 7.36
CA ASN A 328 5.72 -16.17 7.85
C ASN A 328 4.93 -15.42 8.93
N LEU A 329 3.60 -15.40 8.76
CA LEU A 329 2.61 -14.86 9.68
C LEU A 329 2.80 -13.39 10.06
N CYS A 330 3.54 -12.61 9.25
CA CYS A 330 3.82 -11.21 9.57
C CYS A 330 2.58 -10.30 9.49
N ASN A 331 1.49 -10.76 8.89
CA ASN A 331 0.23 -10.04 8.79
C ASN A 331 -0.76 -10.38 9.92
N ILE A 332 -0.26 -10.81 11.08
CA ILE A 332 -1.10 -11.06 12.25
C ILE A 332 -1.69 -9.77 12.82
N ASP A 333 -0.90 -8.69 12.84
CA ASP A 333 -1.30 -7.37 13.30
C ASP A 333 -0.53 -6.27 12.55
N VAL A 334 -0.95 -5.00 12.74
CA VAL A 334 -0.33 -3.82 12.10
C VAL A 334 1.14 -3.65 12.48
N GLY A 335 1.50 -3.85 13.75
CA GLY A 335 2.86 -3.69 14.25
C GLY A 335 3.81 -4.72 13.63
N SER A 336 3.40 -5.98 13.59
CA SER A 336 4.13 -7.05 12.89
C SER A 336 4.27 -6.76 11.39
N ALA A 337 3.22 -6.26 10.74
CA ALA A 337 3.23 -5.97 9.31
C ALA A 337 4.07 -4.73 8.94
N ASN A 338 4.23 -3.76 9.85
CA ASN A 338 5.02 -2.54 9.63
C ASN A 338 6.53 -2.75 9.89
N ASN A 339 6.91 -3.84 10.54
CA ASN A 339 8.29 -4.12 10.92
C ASN A 339 9.12 -4.58 9.71
N ILE A 340 9.59 -3.63 8.90
CA ILE A 340 10.46 -3.93 7.75
C ILE A 340 11.93 -4.05 8.18
N SER A 341 12.37 -3.38 9.26
CA SER A 341 13.80 -3.12 9.45
C SER A 341 14.29 -3.00 10.90
N MET A 342 13.52 -3.43 11.91
CA MET A 342 14.05 -3.44 13.28
C MET A 342 15.25 -4.40 13.43
N LYS A 343 15.37 -5.43 12.59
CA LYS A 343 16.54 -6.32 12.62
C LYS A 343 17.83 -5.61 12.20
N TYR A 344 17.84 -4.87 11.09
CA TYR A 344 19.06 -4.21 10.61
C TYR A 344 19.54 -3.10 11.54
N TYR A 345 18.62 -2.31 12.11
CA TYR A 345 18.97 -1.26 13.06
C TYR A 345 19.52 -1.85 14.37
N PHE A 346 18.93 -2.95 14.86
CA PHE A 346 19.45 -3.63 16.05
C PHE A 346 20.82 -4.25 15.80
N TYR A 347 21.05 -4.86 14.63
CA TYR A 347 22.37 -5.37 14.25
C TYR A 347 23.41 -4.25 14.12
N PHE A 348 23.06 -3.12 13.51
CA PHE A 348 23.95 -1.97 13.38
C PHE A 348 24.31 -1.35 14.72
N ILE A 349 23.32 -1.14 15.60
CA ILE A 349 23.55 -0.64 16.97
C ILE A 349 24.40 -1.62 17.77
N ASN A 350 24.13 -2.93 17.72
CA ASN A 350 24.96 -3.94 18.39
C ASN A 350 26.40 -3.96 17.85
N TYR A 351 26.59 -3.76 16.54
CA TYR A 351 27.91 -3.71 15.93
C TYR A 351 28.70 -2.47 16.38
N ILE A 352 28.05 -1.31 16.45
CA ILE A 352 28.66 -0.09 17.02
C ILE A 352 29.00 -0.28 18.50
N LEU A 353 28.10 -0.89 19.28
CA LEU A 353 28.35 -1.18 20.69
C LEU A 353 29.54 -2.13 20.89
N LEU A 354 29.69 -3.12 20.02
CA LEU A 354 30.83 -4.05 20.00
C LEU A 354 32.15 -3.35 19.65
N ILE A 355 32.14 -2.43 18.68
CA ILE A 355 33.31 -1.61 18.33
C ILE A 355 33.70 -0.72 19.53
N ILE A 356 32.72 -0.10 20.19
CA ILE A 356 32.96 0.74 21.37
C ILE A 356 33.56 -0.11 22.50
N LEU A 357 33.00 -1.28 22.80
CA LEU A 357 33.52 -2.21 23.81
C LEU A 357 34.95 -2.68 23.48
N PHE A 358 35.23 -2.99 22.22
CA PHE A 358 36.57 -3.38 21.78
C PHE A 358 37.59 -2.25 21.98
N LEU A 359 37.24 -1.02 21.63
CA LEU A 359 38.08 0.16 21.86
C LEU A 359 38.31 0.41 23.35
N ILE A 360 37.30 0.19 24.21
CA ILE A 360 37.44 0.32 25.67
C ILE A 360 38.42 -0.71 26.23
N VAL A 361 38.34 -1.98 25.82
CA VAL A 361 39.23 -3.05 26.32
C VAL A 361 40.67 -2.88 25.84
N HIS A 362 40.88 -2.31 24.65
CA HIS A 362 42.21 -2.23 24.06
C HIS A 362 43.01 -0.98 24.46
N TYR A 363 42.34 0.07 24.94
CA TYR A 363 42.96 1.37 25.25
C TYR A 363 42.92 1.78 26.74
N CYS A 364 42.20 1.03 27.59
CA CYS A 364 42.30 1.13 29.07
C CYS A 364 43.20 0.02 29.62
#